data_AF-A0A8H8MSS1-F1
#
_entry.id   AF-A0A8H8MSS1-F1
#
_cell.length_a   1.000
_cell.length_b   1.000
_cell.length_c   1.000
_cell.angle_alpha   90.00
_cell.angle_beta   90.00
_cell.angle_gamma   90.00
#
_symmetry.space_group_name_H-M   'P 1'
#
loop_
_entity.id
_entity.type
_entity.pdbx_description
1 polymer ?
#
loop_
_entity_poly.entity_id
_entity_poly.type
_entity_poly.pdbx_seq_one_letter_code
_entity_poly.pdbx_strand_id
1 'polypeptide(L)'
;MNSLDSVDSPWGITVSQYLAAGPRYRLSEQIKMIHDQSANRVTQTSMEGFLAPTTDITPLSSLIDLLLLAQSPKGLSGFCNTGIIPACMRVLKQYVQDYNKAFDRTYGLLCLDLLSITIQVGILAQCERFRSLIKTLGAKKLHGPEVISKIEDETAKSISNALCAQDPHLELRRILGWNHNQTFFPLCGGLNKNNIRFVLDLLAEDESTFLRLGLSCLAPRYLSIVFVLWQGLCSLEVRGNVTKATWAQLYSLVHRYHLYAPSSEVLILQKIGFHVEGKKDEGSQRWSDGKLDAVDSRRIIQAYIDLLNSNISNAERLPIIFATCFYDFAFHSFTEDIEDLAPGLVEASMIRLWAEFEDNGPMLPRITWVVRYAAHTFQWAE
;
A
#
# COMPACT_ATOMS: atom_id res chain seq x y z
N MET A 1 13.02 -1.85 -31.27
CA MET A 1 12.74 -3.10 -30.52
C MET A 1 14.06 -3.57 -29.98
N ASN A 2 14.39 -3.20 -28.75
CA ASN A 2 15.62 -3.65 -28.08
C ASN A 2 15.34 -5.06 -27.55
N SER A 3 16.26 -6.00 -27.82
CA SER A 3 16.18 -7.37 -27.34
C SER A 3 16.13 -7.38 -25.81
N LEU A 4 15.22 -8.20 -25.25
CA LEU A 4 15.12 -8.52 -23.82
C LEU A 4 16.27 -9.46 -23.40
N ASP A 5 17.51 -9.08 -23.72
CA ASP A 5 18.70 -9.84 -23.37
C ASP A 5 19.08 -9.55 -21.90
N SER A 6 18.33 -10.13 -20.96
CA SER A 6 18.83 -10.51 -19.61
C SER A 6 17.77 -11.30 -18.81
N VAL A 7 17.17 -12.35 -19.39
CA VAL A 7 16.23 -13.23 -18.65
C VAL A 7 16.95 -14.08 -17.57
N ASP A 8 18.29 -14.09 -17.56
CA ASP A 8 19.10 -15.00 -16.72
C ASP A 8 19.39 -14.49 -15.28
N SER A 9 18.80 -13.38 -14.84
CA SER A 9 18.98 -12.97 -13.44
C SER A 9 18.13 -13.85 -12.51
N PRO A 10 18.69 -14.42 -11.42
CA PRO A 10 17.91 -15.18 -10.44
C PRO A 10 16.84 -14.32 -9.72
N TRP A 11 16.90 -13.00 -9.88
CA TRP A 11 16.00 -12.01 -9.31
C TRP A 11 14.93 -11.51 -10.30
N GLY A 12 14.94 -12.01 -11.54
CA GLY A 12 14.01 -11.63 -12.59
C GLY A 12 14.35 -10.31 -13.28
N ILE A 13 13.39 -9.80 -14.06
CA ILE A 13 13.54 -8.54 -14.79
C ILE A 13 13.47 -7.34 -13.86
N THR A 14 14.00 -6.20 -14.31
CA THR A 14 13.85 -4.93 -13.59
C THR A 14 12.40 -4.47 -13.57
N VAL A 15 12.01 -3.73 -12.53
CA VAL A 15 10.68 -3.12 -12.49
C VAL A 15 10.47 -2.14 -13.63
N SER A 16 11.52 -1.44 -14.09
CA SER A 16 11.44 -0.59 -15.28
C SER A 16 11.14 -1.39 -16.55
N GLN A 17 11.75 -2.56 -16.75
CA GLN A 17 11.40 -3.47 -17.86
C GLN A 17 9.97 -4.00 -17.73
N TYR A 18 9.55 -4.34 -16.50
CA TYR A 18 8.19 -4.80 -16.21
C TYR A 18 7.14 -3.73 -16.53
N LEU A 19 7.39 -2.48 -16.13
CA LEU A 19 6.55 -1.32 -16.45
C LEU A 19 6.49 -1.06 -17.96
N ALA A 20 7.63 -1.17 -18.66
CA ALA A 20 7.71 -0.95 -20.11
C ALA A 20 6.97 -2.01 -20.94
N ALA A 21 6.83 -3.24 -20.41
CA ALA A 21 6.08 -4.31 -21.05
C ALA A 21 4.56 -4.05 -21.05
N GLY A 22 4.10 -3.11 -20.22
CA GLY A 22 2.73 -2.61 -20.16
C GLY A 22 1.72 -3.59 -19.55
N PRO A 23 0.45 -3.19 -19.40
CA PRO A 23 -0.60 -3.97 -18.73
C PRO A 23 -0.95 -5.30 -19.42
N ARG A 24 -0.49 -5.49 -20.67
CA ARG A 24 -0.69 -6.73 -21.45
C ARG A 24 0.29 -7.83 -21.01
N TYR A 25 1.49 -7.46 -20.56
CA TYR A 25 2.42 -8.35 -19.84
C TYR A 25 2.05 -8.39 -18.36
N ARG A 26 0.83 -8.83 -18.04
CA ARG A 26 0.52 -9.07 -16.64
C ARG A 26 1.50 -10.11 -16.12
N LEU A 27 1.93 -9.96 -14.87
CA LEU A 27 2.41 -11.07 -14.06
C LEU A 27 1.50 -12.29 -14.28
N SER A 28 0.18 -12.09 -14.45
CA SER A 28 -0.77 -13.15 -14.78
C SER A 28 -0.51 -13.90 -16.09
N GLU A 29 0.10 -13.33 -17.12
CA GLU A 29 0.48 -14.07 -18.34
C GLU A 29 1.79 -14.86 -18.17
N GLN A 30 2.79 -14.31 -17.48
CA GLN A 30 3.98 -15.09 -17.08
C GLN A 30 3.60 -16.19 -16.08
N ILE A 31 2.76 -15.87 -15.11
CA ILE A 31 2.14 -16.81 -14.18
C ILE A 31 1.30 -17.82 -14.94
N LYS A 32 0.54 -17.44 -15.98
CA LYS A 32 -0.26 -18.38 -16.79
C LYS A 32 0.62 -19.27 -17.67
N MET A 33 1.69 -18.75 -18.25
CA MET A 33 2.70 -19.54 -18.97
C MET A 33 3.41 -20.55 -18.06
N ILE A 34 3.81 -20.09 -16.86
CA ILE A 34 4.43 -20.95 -15.83
C ILE A 34 3.40 -21.94 -15.29
N HIS A 35 2.16 -21.52 -15.05
CA HIS A 35 1.03 -22.32 -14.58
C HIS A 35 0.64 -23.39 -15.60
N ASP A 36 0.57 -23.08 -16.89
CA ASP A 36 0.30 -24.08 -17.93
C ASP A 36 1.44 -25.12 -18.02
N GLN A 37 2.65 -24.76 -17.59
CA GLN A 37 3.78 -25.67 -17.42
C GLN A 37 3.81 -26.38 -16.04
N SER A 38 3.17 -25.83 -15.00
CA SER A 38 3.28 -26.27 -13.59
C SER A 38 1.96 -26.65 -12.91
N ALA A 39 0.82 -26.66 -13.60
CA ALA A 39 -0.54 -26.88 -13.08
C ALA A 39 -0.73 -28.22 -12.31
N ASN A 40 0.23 -29.15 -12.44
CA ASN A 40 0.24 -30.43 -11.70
C ASN A 40 1.31 -30.50 -10.59
N ARG A 41 2.12 -29.46 -10.34
CA ARG A 41 3.26 -29.49 -9.41
C ARG A 41 3.19 -28.51 -8.24
N VAL A 42 2.31 -27.51 -8.28
CA VAL A 42 2.14 -26.57 -7.17
C VAL A 42 1.50 -27.29 -6.00
N THR A 43 2.35 -27.75 -5.07
CA THR A 43 2.00 -28.66 -3.98
C THR A 43 2.33 -28.03 -2.64
N GLN A 44 1.78 -28.61 -1.56
CA GLN A 44 2.08 -28.24 -0.17
C GLN A 44 3.60 -28.27 0.12
N THR A 45 4.37 -29.04 -0.66
CA THR A 45 5.83 -29.10 -0.64
C THR A 45 6.51 -27.77 -0.95
N SER A 46 5.95 -26.91 -1.83
CA SER A 46 6.51 -25.57 -2.10
C SER A 46 6.41 -24.67 -0.86
N MET A 47 5.32 -24.78 -0.10
CA MET A 47 5.15 -24.08 1.17
C MET A 47 6.16 -24.58 2.21
N GLU A 48 6.31 -25.90 2.35
CA GLU A 48 7.25 -26.49 3.32
C GLU A 48 8.70 -26.07 3.03
N GLY A 49 9.11 -26.07 1.75
CA GLY A 49 10.43 -25.58 1.34
C GLY A 49 10.66 -24.09 1.64
N PHE A 50 9.64 -23.26 1.46
CA PHE A 50 9.71 -21.83 1.80
C PHE A 50 9.81 -21.56 3.30
N LEU A 51 9.10 -22.37 4.09
CA LEU A 51 9.10 -22.28 5.56
C LEU A 51 10.39 -22.84 6.17
N ALA A 52 11.13 -23.69 5.45
CA ALA A 52 12.39 -24.24 5.93
C ALA A 52 13.42 -23.11 6.16
N PRO A 53 14.13 -23.12 7.30
CA PRO A 53 15.22 -22.18 7.55
C PRO A 53 16.41 -22.55 6.65
N THR A 54 16.49 -21.91 5.49
CA THR A 54 17.61 -22.07 4.54
C THR A 54 18.51 -20.82 4.57
N THR A 55 19.81 -21.03 4.43
CA THR A 55 20.77 -19.95 4.14
C THR A 55 20.75 -19.55 2.68
N ASP A 56 20.33 -20.47 1.81
CA ASP A 56 20.27 -20.25 0.36
C ASP A 56 19.12 -19.32 -0.03
N ILE A 57 19.37 -18.54 -1.08
CA ILE A 57 18.39 -17.64 -1.69
C ILE A 57 17.20 -18.46 -2.17
N THR A 58 16.00 -18.03 -1.79
CA THR A 58 14.77 -18.66 -2.28
C THR A 58 14.67 -18.42 -3.80
N PRO A 59 14.53 -19.46 -4.64
CA PRO A 59 14.42 -19.26 -6.08
C PRO A 59 13.18 -18.42 -6.44
N LEU A 60 13.30 -17.57 -7.46
CA LEU A 60 12.18 -16.76 -7.98
C LEU A 60 10.96 -17.63 -8.32
N SER A 61 11.18 -18.81 -8.91
CA SER A 61 10.12 -19.77 -9.22
C SER A 61 9.33 -20.19 -7.98
N SER A 62 9.99 -20.33 -6.82
CA SER A 62 9.32 -20.68 -5.57
C SER A 62 8.41 -19.55 -5.08
N LEU A 63 8.80 -18.28 -5.25
CA LEU A 63 7.94 -17.14 -4.93
C LEU A 63 6.71 -17.09 -5.85
N ILE A 64 6.90 -17.39 -7.14
CA ILE A 64 5.80 -17.49 -8.11
C ILE A 64 4.84 -18.62 -7.74
N ASP A 65 5.36 -19.80 -7.38
CA ASP A 65 4.55 -20.95 -6.95
C ASP A 65 3.75 -20.62 -5.67
N LEU A 66 4.32 -19.89 -4.72
CA LEU A 66 3.62 -19.45 -3.52
C LEU A 66 2.51 -18.44 -3.83
N LEU A 67 2.78 -17.50 -4.74
CA LEU A 67 1.76 -16.54 -5.15
C LEU A 67 0.60 -17.26 -5.87
N LEU A 68 0.91 -18.26 -6.68
CA LEU A 68 -0.08 -19.16 -7.29
C LEU A 68 -0.87 -19.96 -6.25
N LEU A 69 -0.21 -20.47 -5.21
CA LEU A 69 -0.90 -21.14 -4.09
C LEU A 69 -1.89 -20.19 -3.41
N ALA A 70 -1.49 -18.94 -3.15
CA ALA A 70 -2.33 -17.92 -2.54
C ALA A 70 -3.57 -17.56 -3.39
N GLN A 71 -3.48 -17.73 -4.70
CA GLN A 71 -4.59 -17.51 -5.65
C GLN A 71 -5.60 -18.67 -5.70
N SER A 72 -5.40 -19.73 -4.91
CA SER A 72 -6.34 -20.84 -4.79
C SER A 72 -6.91 -20.90 -3.37
N PRO A 73 -8.23 -21.17 -3.18
CA PRO A 73 -8.80 -21.26 -1.83
C PRO A 73 -8.13 -22.34 -0.96
N LYS A 74 -7.71 -23.45 -1.59
CA LYS A 74 -7.01 -24.54 -0.91
C LYS A 74 -5.61 -24.12 -0.48
N GLY A 75 -4.79 -23.55 -1.37
CA GLY A 75 -3.43 -23.11 -1.06
C GLY A 75 -3.40 -21.96 -0.05
N LEU A 76 -4.33 -21.01 -0.18
CA LEU A 76 -4.48 -19.89 0.73
C LEU A 76 -4.69 -20.31 2.19
N SER A 77 -5.40 -21.43 2.44
CA SER A 77 -5.58 -21.95 3.80
C SER A 77 -4.24 -22.24 4.51
N GLY A 78 -3.19 -22.56 3.75
CA GLY A 78 -1.83 -22.78 4.26
C GLY A 78 -1.09 -21.50 4.67
N PHE A 79 -1.56 -20.31 4.27
CA PHE A 79 -0.97 -19.03 4.69
C PHE A 79 -1.34 -18.65 6.13
N CYS A 80 -2.30 -19.33 6.75
CA CYS A 80 -2.55 -19.22 8.19
C CYS A 80 -1.58 -20.10 8.99
N ASN A 81 -0.27 -19.90 8.81
CA ASN A 81 0.81 -20.69 9.41
C ASN A 81 1.79 -19.76 10.15
N THR A 82 2.28 -20.18 11.32
CA THR A 82 3.19 -19.37 12.15
C THR A 82 4.59 -19.16 11.56
N GLY A 83 4.97 -19.86 10.50
CA GLY A 83 6.27 -19.67 9.85
C GLY A 83 6.26 -18.66 8.69
N ILE A 84 5.10 -18.25 8.19
CA ILE A 84 5.02 -17.55 6.90
C ILE A 84 5.51 -16.10 6.94
N ILE A 85 5.12 -15.29 7.95
CA ILE A 85 5.63 -13.91 8.09
C ILE A 85 7.16 -13.93 8.30
N PRO A 86 7.71 -14.75 9.22
CA PRO A 86 9.16 -14.88 9.36
C PRO A 86 9.87 -15.24 8.04
N ALA A 87 9.30 -16.17 7.25
CA ALA A 87 9.87 -16.56 5.97
C ALA A 87 9.83 -15.40 4.95
N CYS A 88 8.70 -14.71 4.78
CA CYS A 88 8.59 -13.53 3.92
C CYS A 88 9.60 -12.44 4.32
N MET A 89 9.73 -12.16 5.62
CA MET A 89 10.66 -11.15 6.12
C MET A 89 12.13 -11.56 5.92
N ARG A 90 12.47 -12.84 6.10
CA ARG A 90 13.82 -13.35 5.84
C ARG A 90 14.18 -13.17 4.37
N VAL A 91 13.31 -13.60 3.47
CA VAL A 91 13.55 -13.54 2.03
C VAL A 91 13.64 -12.10 1.53
N LEU A 92 12.75 -11.22 2.00
CA LEU A 92 12.81 -9.80 1.68
C LEU A 92 14.12 -9.16 2.16
N LYS A 93 14.57 -9.46 3.39
CA LYS A 93 15.84 -8.95 3.92
C LYS A 93 17.06 -9.46 3.15
N GLN A 94 17.08 -10.74 2.77
CA GLN A 94 18.15 -11.31 1.96
C GLN A 94 18.25 -10.59 0.60
N TYR A 95 17.12 -10.37 -0.06
CA TYR A 95 17.11 -9.64 -1.34
C TYR A 95 17.61 -8.19 -1.21
N VAL A 96 17.17 -7.48 -0.17
CA VAL A 96 17.56 -6.08 0.05
C VAL A 96 19.04 -5.93 0.39
N GLN A 97 19.69 -6.95 0.97
CA GLN A 97 21.14 -6.94 1.19
C GLN A 97 21.94 -6.81 -0.13
N ASP A 98 21.42 -7.35 -1.23
CA ASP A 98 22.10 -7.33 -2.54
C ASP A 98 21.71 -6.11 -3.40
N TYR A 99 20.46 -5.64 -3.31
CA TYR A 99 19.92 -4.62 -4.23
C TYR A 99 19.57 -3.28 -3.58
N ASN A 100 19.63 -3.18 -2.25
CA ASN A 100 19.25 -2.02 -1.42
C ASN A 100 17.79 -1.53 -1.57
N LYS A 101 17.06 -1.88 -2.64
CA LYS A 101 15.70 -1.39 -2.93
C LYS A 101 14.71 -2.51 -3.17
N ALA A 102 13.49 -2.35 -2.65
CA ALA A 102 12.42 -3.33 -2.84
C ALA A 102 11.95 -3.44 -4.28
N PHE A 103 11.87 -2.33 -5.01
CA PHE A 103 11.29 -2.30 -6.35
C PHE A 103 12.34 -2.21 -7.47
N ASP A 104 13.57 -2.70 -7.24
CA ASP A 104 14.54 -2.82 -8.33
C ASP A 104 14.17 -3.94 -9.32
N ARG A 105 13.74 -5.09 -8.78
CA ARG A 105 13.45 -6.32 -9.54
C ARG A 105 12.08 -6.91 -9.19
N THR A 106 11.55 -7.74 -10.09
CA THR A 106 10.30 -8.50 -9.85
C THR A 106 10.35 -9.33 -8.56
N TYR A 107 11.53 -9.81 -8.17
CA TYR A 107 11.70 -10.57 -6.93
C TYR A 107 11.24 -9.81 -5.67
N GLY A 108 11.68 -8.56 -5.50
CA GLY A 108 11.31 -7.75 -4.34
C GLY A 108 9.83 -7.39 -4.33
N LEU A 109 9.24 -7.16 -5.50
CA LEU A 109 7.80 -6.99 -5.67
C LEU A 109 7.03 -8.22 -5.17
N LEU A 110 7.39 -9.42 -5.64
CA LEU A 110 6.76 -10.67 -5.22
C LEU A 110 6.87 -10.90 -3.71
N CYS A 111 8.00 -10.53 -3.09
CA CYS A 111 8.18 -10.62 -1.65
C CYS A 111 7.19 -9.73 -0.89
N LEU A 112 7.00 -8.48 -1.35
CA LEU A 112 6.03 -7.56 -0.77
C LEU A 112 4.59 -8.02 -1.01
N ASP A 113 4.30 -8.62 -2.15
CA ASP A 113 2.97 -9.15 -2.48
C ASP A 113 2.60 -10.31 -1.56
N LEU A 114 3.53 -11.27 -1.39
CA LEU A 114 3.36 -12.39 -0.46
C LEU A 114 3.21 -11.90 0.98
N LEU A 115 3.99 -10.89 1.39
CA LEU A 115 3.87 -10.28 2.71
C LEU A 115 2.50 -9.60 2.87
N SER A 116 2.03 -8.86 1.87
CA SER A 116 0.71 -8.21 1.87
C SER A 116 -0.41 -9.23 2.04
N ILE A 117 -0.43 -10.28 1.22
CA ILE A 117 -1.41 -11.37 1.29
C ILE A 117 -1.39 -12.03 2.66
N THR A 118 -0.19 -12.32 3.17
CA THR A 118 -0.02 -12.93 4.48
C THR A 118 -0.60 -12.06 5.60
N ILE A 119 -0.36 -10.75 5.57
CA ILE A 119 -0.93 -9.82 6.55
C ILE A 119 -2.46 -9.79 6.44
N GLN A 120 -3.00 -9.77 5.22
CA GLN A 120 -4.45 -9.83 4.98
C GLN A 120 -5.07 -11.11 5.57
N VAL A 121 -4.44 -12.28 5.33
CA VAL A 121 -4.83 -13.55 5.95
C VAL A 121 -4.77 -13.45 7.48
N GLY A 122 -3.72 -12.84 8.04
CA GLY A 122 -3.59 -12.57 9.47
C GLY A 122 -4.77 -11.76 10.03
N ILE A 123 -5.12 -10.64 9.40
CA ILE A 123 -6.25 -9.79 9.79
C ILE A 123 -7.56 -10.59 9.76
N LEU A 124 -7.81 -11.32 8.67
CA LEU A 124 -9.05 -12.09 8.51
C LEU A 124 -9.13 -13.29 9.48
N ALA A 125 -7.99 -13.89 9.84
CA ALA A 125 -7.92 -14.96 10.81
C ALA A 125 -8.28 -14.46 12.21
N GLN A 126 -7.77 -13.29 12.62
CA GLN A 126 -8.11 -12.65 13.90
C GLN A 126 -9.58 -12.21 13.96
N CYS A 127 -10.18 -11.92 12.82
CA CYS A 127 -11.60 -11.60 12.71
C CYS A 127 -12.52 -12.83 12.69
N GLU A 128 -12.00 -14.06 12.77
CA GLU A 128 -12.74 -15.32 12.54
C GLU A 128 -13.45 -15.41 11.18
N ARG A 129 -13.10 -14.51 10.24
CA ARG A 129 -13.72 -14.41 8.91
C ARG A 129 -13.02 -15.29 7.89
N PHE A 130 -11.74 -15.62 8.12
CA PHE A 130 -10.92 -16.33 7.15
C PHE A 130 -11.51 -17.69 6.74
N ARG A 131 -11.93 -18.53 7.70
CA ARG A 131 -12.51 -19.85 7.39
C ARG A 131 -13.81 -19.76 6.59
N SER A 132 -14.67 -18.79 6.92
CA SER A 132 -15.90 -18.54 6.20
C SER A 132 -15.63 -18.06 4.76
N LEU A 133 -14.64 -17.18 4.61
CA LEU A 133 -14.20 -16.69 3.31
C LEU A 133 -13.69 -17.83 2.43
N ILE A 134 -12.78 -18.67 2.91
CA ILE A 134 -12.26 -19.82 2.15
C ILE A 134 -13.39 -20.73 1.65
N LYS A 135 -14.38 -21.04 2.50
CA LYS A 135 -15.55 -21.83 2.11
C LYS A 135 -16.35 -21.15 1.00
N THR A 136 -16.56 -19.84 1.10
CA THR A 136 -17.28 -19.04 0.11
C THR A 136 -16.55 -19.01 -1.23
N LEU A 137 -15.24 -18.81 -1.21
CA LEU A 137 -14.40 -18.80 -2.41
C LEU A 137 -14.45 -20.17 -3.12
N GLY A 138 -14.32 -21.26 -2.36
CA GLY A 138 -14.42 -22.63 -2.88
C GLY A 138 -15.81 -22.95 -3.45
N ALA A 139 -16.89 -22.56 -2.76
CA ALA A 139 -18.25 -22.77 -3.23
C ALA A 139 -18.57 -22.01 -4.53
N LYS A 140 -18.02 -20.80 -4.68
CA LYS A 140 -18.15 -19.98 -5.90
C LYS A 140 -17.16 -20.35 -7.00
N LYS A 141 -16.25 -21.32 -6.76
CA LYS A 141 -15.20 -21.72 -7.69
C LYS A 141 -14.36 -20.53 -8.21
N LEU A 142 -14.07 -19.58 -7.32
CA LEU A 142 -13.22 -18.43 -7.65
C LEU A 142 -11.75 -18.87 -7.66
N HIS A 143 -10.99 -18.36 -8.62
CA HIS A 143 -9.58 -18.69 -8.81
C HIS A 143 -8.78 -17.47 -9.28
N GLY A 144 -7.46 -17.51 -9.08
CA GLY A 144 -6.57 -16.51 -9.68
C GLY A 144 -6.73 -15.12 -9.02
N PRO A 145 -6.72 -14.04 -9.82
CA PRO A 145 -6.87 -12.66 -9.34
C PRO A 145 -8.18 -12.40 -8.58
N GLU A 146 -9.26 -13.13 -8.87
CA GLU A 146 -10.55 -12.97 -8.19
C GLU A 146 -10.49 -13.35 -6.71
N VAL A 147 -9.67 -14.35 -6.36
CA VAL A 147 -9.44 -14.75 -4.97
C VAL A 147 -8.74 -13.63 -4.22
N ILE A 148 -7.68 -13.06 -4.79
CA ILE A 148 -6.90 -11.97 -4.18
C ILE A 148 -7.78 -10.74 -3.99
N SER A 149 -8.48 -10.31 -5.04
CA SER A 149 -9.41 -9.17 -4.96
C SER A 149 -10.45 -9.34 -3.85
N LYS A 150 -10.98 -10.56 -3.69
CA LYS A 150 -11.96 -10.83 -2.64
C LYS A 150 -11.36 -10.79 -1.23
N ILE A 151 -10.11 -11.22 -1.05
CA ILE A 151 -9.39 -11.11 0.23
C ILE A 151 -9.12 -9.64 0.56
N GLU A 152 -8.69 -8.86 -0.42
CA GLU A 152 -8.40 -7.43 -0.27
C GLU A 152 -9.67 -6.69 0.18
N ASP A 153 -10.81 -6.94 -0.47
CA ASP A 153 -12.09 -6.33 -0.11
C ASP A 153 -12.57 -6.72 1.29
N GLU A 154 -12.46 -8.00 1.68
CA GLU A 154 -12.87 -8.43 3.01
C GLU A 154 -11.90 -7.93 4.10
N THR A 155 -10.62 -7.77 3.77
CA THR A 155 -9.63 -7.13 4.65
C THR A 155 -9.97 -5.66 4.86
N ALA A 156 -10.20 -4.91 3.78
CA ALA A 156 -10.58 -3.51 3.84
C ALA A 156 -11.87 -3.31 4.65
N LYS A 157 -12.90 -4.14 4.43
CA LYS A 157 -14.12 -4.14 5.25
C LYS A 157 -13.83 -4.39 6.73
N SER A 158 -12.94 -5.33 7.04
CA SER A 158 -12.60 -5.67 8.42
C SER A 158 -11.88 -4.51 9.12
N ILE A 159 -10.94 -3.85 8.42
CA ILE A 159 -10.26 -2.65 8.93
C ILE A 159 -11.26 -1.50 9.09
N SER A 160 -12.10 -1.23 8.09
CA SER A 160 -13.11 -0.17 8.15
C SER A 160 -14.07 -0.37 9.31
N ASN A 161 -14.56 -1.60 9.52
CA ASN A 161 -15.44 -1.91 10.65
C ASN A 161 -14.76 -1.66 11.99
N ALA A 162 -13.49 -2.05 12.14
CA ALA A 162 -12.73 -1.79 13.37
C ALA A 162 -12.55 -0.28 13.62
N LEU A 163 -12.27 0.49 12.57
CA LEU A 163 -12.13 1.95 12.65
C LEU A 163 -13.44 2.70 12.93
N CYS A 164 -14.59 2.07 12.66
CA CYS A 164 -15.92 2.64 12.88
C CYS A 164 -16.64 2.02 14.08
N ALA A 165 -15.98 1.16 14.84
CA ALA A 165 -16.55 0.55 16.03
C ALA A 165 -16.76 1.59 17.15
N GLN A 166 -17.59 1.23 18.14
CA GLN A 166 -17.81 2.07 19.32
C GLN A 166 -16.52 2.28 20.13
N ASP A 167 -15.67 1.25 20.19
CA ASP A 167 -14.31 1.33 20.73
C ASP A 167 -13.29 0.90 19.65
N PRO A 168 -12.81 1.86 18.83
CA PRO A 168 -11.83 1.56 17.79
C PRO A 168 -10.52 1.00 18.35
N HIS A 169 -10.08 1.42 19.54
CA HIS A 169 -8.81 0.97 20.09
C HIS A 169 -8.84 -0.53 20.43
N LEU A 170 -9.94 -0.97 21.05
CA LEU A 170 -10.15 -2.39 21.35
C LEU A 170 -10.25 -3.22 20.07
N GLU A 171 -11.04 -2.78 19.10
CA GLU A 171 -11.24 -3.52 17.85
C GLU A 171 -9.97 -3.57 16.99
N LEU A 172 -9.22 -2.47 16.88
CA LEU A 172 -7.93 -2.45 16.20
C LEU A 172 -6.95 -3.43 16.86
N ARG A 173 -6.87 -3.43 18.19
CA ARG A 173 -6.04 -4.38 18.93
C ARG A 173 -6.45 -5.84 18.64
N ARG A 174 -7.75 -6.09 18.55
CA ARG A 174 -8.33 -7.41 18.25
C ARG A 174 -7.95 -7.88 16.85
N ILE A 175 -8.20 -7.09 15.80
CA ILE A 175 -7.91 -7.51 14.42
C ILE A 175 -6.41 -7.66 14.14
N LEU A 176 -5.57 -6.96 14.91
CA LEU A 176 -4.12 -7.07 14.87
C LEU A 176 -3.60 -8.28 15.65
N GLY A 177 -4.43 -8.92 16.48
CA GLY A 177 -4.01 -9.98 17.40
C GLY A 177 -2.95 -9.52 18.39
N TRP A 178 -2.97 -8.22 18.76
CA TRP A 178 -1.91 -7.61 19.55
C TRP A 178 -1.92 -8.13 20.99
N ASN A 179 -0.97 -9.01 21.28
CA ASN A 179 -0.75 -9.62 22.58
C ASN A 179 0.37 -8.91 23.37
N HIS A 180 0.56 -9.30 24.63
CA HIS A 180 1.62 -8.76 25.48
C HIS A 180 3.04 -8.99 24.93
N ASN A 181 3.21 -9.94 23.99
CA ASN A 181 4.48 -10.27 23.35
C ASN A 181 4.85 -9.31 22.19
N GLN A 182 4.09 -8.23 21.98
CA GLN A 182 4.47 -7.11 21.11
C GLN A 182 4.64 -7.51 19.63
N THR A 183 3.90 -8.51 19.19
CA THR A 183 3.90 -8.97 17.80
C THR A 183 2.49 -8.85 17.22
N PHE A 184 2.42 -8.38 15.98
CA PHE A 184 1.19 -8.34 15.20
C PHE A 184 0.95 -9.70 14.53
N PHE A 185 -0.28 -10.20 14.52
CA PHE A 185 -0.68 -11.45 13.87
C PHE A 185 0.11 -12.69 14.36
N PRO A 186 0.02 -13.04 15.65
CA PRO A 186 0.74 -14.19 16.20
C PRO A 186 0.41 -15.52 15.48
N LEU A 187 -0.81 -15.66 14.94
CA LEU A 187 -1.24 -16.84 14.18
C LEU A 187 -0.46 -17.03 12.85
N CYS A 188 0.12 -15.97 12.31
CA CYS A 188 0.91 -15.99 11.08
C CYS A 188 2.42 -15.82 11.34
N GLY A 189 2.85 -15.91 12.61
CA GLY A 189 4.25 -15.88 13.01
C GLY A 189 4.74 -14.61 13.66
N GLY A 190 3.91 -13.57 13.70
CA GLY A 190 4.26 -12.33 14.39
C GLY A 190 5.11 -11.38 13.54
N LEU A 191 4.57 -10.21 13.20
CA LEU A 191 5.36 -9.07 12.76
C LEU A 191 5.79 -8.26 13.97
N ASN A 192 7.10 -8.16 14.23
CA ASN A 192 7.65 -7.40 15.35
C ASN A 192 7.99 -5.96 14.95
N LYS A 193 8.30 -5.11 15.94
CA LYS A 193 8.70 -3.72 15.72
C LYS A 193 9.86 -3.50 14.76
N ASN A 194 10.87 -4.38 14.78
CA ASN A 194 12.05 -4.24 13.93
C ASN A 194 11.68 -4.50 12.46
N ASN A 195 10.77 -5.45 12.22
CA ASN A 195 10.25 -5.72 10.88
C ASN A 195 9.40 -4.56 10.36
N ILE A 196 8.59 -3.92 11.22
CA ILE A 196 7.81 -2.74 10.84
C ILE A 196 8.72 -1.59 10.43
N ARG A 197 9.73 -1.29 11.25
CA ARG A 197 10.68 -0.23 10.94
C ARG A 197 11.42 -0.52 9.63
N PHE A 198 11.89 -1.76 9.46
CA PHE A 198 12.54 -2.21 8.23
C PHE A 198 11.64 -2.04 6.99
N VAL A 199 10.37 -2.48 7.03
CA VAL A 199 9.46 -2.35 5.89
C VAL A 199 9.17 -0.88 5.58
N LEU A 200 8.99 -0.04 6.60
CA LEU A 200 8.78 1.40 6.40
C LEU A 200 9.98 2.06 5.74
N ASP A 201 11.19 1.82 6.26
CA ASP A 201 12.43 2.38 5.70
C ASP A 201 12.61 1.92 4.25
N LEU A 202 12.41 0.62 3.99
CA LEU A 202 12.50 0.03 2.65
C LEU A 202 11.52 0.64 1.63
N LEU A 203 10.27 0.88 2.03
CA LEU A 203 9.27 1.48 1.14
C LEU A 203 9.53 2.98 0.93
N ALA A 204 10.00 3.68 1.96
CA ALA A 204 10.30 5.10 1.89
C ALA A 204 11.52 5.39 1.00
N GLU A 205 12.52 4.50 0.99
CA GLU A 205 13.69 4.61 0.10
C GLU A 205 13.36 4.51 -1.39
N ASP A 206 12.19 3.97 -1.75
CA ASP A 206 11.75 3.76 -3.13
C ASP A 206 10.30 4.21 -3.38
N GLU A 207 9.90 5.28 -2.68
CA GLU A 207 8.53 5.82 -2.70
C GLU A 207 8.07 6.33 -4.08
N SER A 208 9.01 6.75 -4.93
CA SER A 208 8.72 7.13 -6.32
C SER A 208 8.32 5.91 -7.15
N THR A 209 9.04 4.79 -7.02
CA THR A 209 8.69 3.54 -7.72
C THR A 209 7.40 2.96 -7.17
N PHE A 210 7.15 3.08 -5.86
CA PHE A 210 5.89 2.72 -5.23
C PHE A 210 4.69 3.42 -5.90
N LEU A 211 4.73 4.75 -6.03
CA LEU A 211 3.69 5.51 -6.72
C LEU A 211 3.55 5.09 -8.19
N ARG A 212 4.67 4.95 -8.90
CA ARG A 212 4.68 4.57 -10.32
C ARG A 212 4.06 3.19 -10.58
N LEU A 213 4.35 2.22 -9.72
CA LEU A 213 3.74 0.88 -9.78
C LEU A 213 2.25 0.92 -9.50
N GLY A 214 1.83 1.73 -8.53
CA GLY A 214 0.43 1.96 -8.19
C GLY A 214 -0.38 2.54 -9.34
N LEU A 215 0.08 3.66 -9.90
CA LEU A 215 -0.57 4.33 -11.04
C LEU A 215 -0.61 3.47 -12.31
N SER A 216 0.31 2.51 -12.44
CA SER A 216 0.31 1.57 -13.57
C SER A 216 -0.65 0.39 -13.37
N CYS A 217 -1.38 0.33 -12.26
CA CYS A 217 -2.20 -0.81 -11.84
C CYS A 217 -1.41 -2.13 -11.75
N LEU A 218 -0.10 -2.04 -11.48
CA LEU A 218 0.81 -3.18 -11.40
C LEU A 218 1.17 -3.55 -9.96
N ALA A 219 1.02 -2.64 -9.00
CA ALA A 219 1.13 -2.94 -7.58
C ALA A 219 -0.17 -3.59 -7.06
N PRO A 220 -0.08 -4.63 -6.20
CA PRO A 220 -1.22 -5.06 -5.41
C PRO A 220 -1.62 -3.99 -4.39
N ARG A 221 -2.80 -4.19 -3.80
CA ARG A 221 -3.34 -3.26 -2.81
C ARG A 221 -2.54 -3.42 -1.52
N TYR A 222 -1.70 -2.44 -1.22
CA TYR A 222 -0.81 -2.42 -0.05
C TYR A 222 -1.46 -1.83 1.21
N LEU A 223 -2.79 -1.68 1.24
CA LEU A 223 -3.52 -1.18 2.40
C LEU A 223 -3.18 -1.93 3.69
N SER A 224 -3.08 -3.26 3.63
CA SER A 224 -2.76 -4.08 4.79
C SER A 224 -1.36 -3.76 5.35
N ILE A 225 -0.38 -3.51 4.47
CA ILE A 225 0.97 -3.09 4.85
C ILE A 225 0.91 -1.70 5.48
N VAL A 226 0.33 -0.71 4.79
CA VAL A 226 0.21 0.67 5.28
C VAL A 226 -0.50 0.74 6.64
N PHE A 227 -1.59 -0.03 6.80
CA PHE A 227 -2.33 -0.14 8.05
C PHE A 227 -1.48 -0.68 9.20
N VAL A 228 -0.68 -1.72 8.94
CA VAL A 228 0.20 -2.32 9.96
C VAL A 228 1.37 -1.42 10.29
N LEU A 229 1.93 -0.71 9.31
CA LEU A 229 2.97 0.30 9.55
C LEU A 229 2.42 1.39 10.48
N TRP A 230 1.24 1.94 10.17
CA TRP A 230 0.58 2.94 11.01
C TRP A 230 0.37 2.46 12.45
N GLN A 231 -0.25 1.29 12.63
CA GLN A 231 -0.51 0.76 13.97
C GLN A 231 0.78 0.38 14.71
N GLY A 232 1.79 -0.10 13.98
CA GLY A 232 3.13 -0.34 14.49
C GLY A 232 3.78 0.91 15.05
N LEU A 233 3.73 2.02 14.31
CA LEU A 233 4.25 3.30 14.78
C LEU A 233 3.46 3.83 15.99
N CYS A 234 2.13 3.77 15.98
CA CYS A 234 1.32 4.15 17.15
C CYS A 234 1.76 3.41 18.41
N SER A 235 2.06 2.11 18.31
CA SER A 235 2.55 1.34 19.44
C SER A 235 3.96 1.73 19.90
N LEU A 236 4.85 2.04 18.95
CA LEU A 236 6.22 2.46 19.25
C LEU A 236 6.27 3.86 19.86
N GLU A 237 5.36 4.74 19.47
CA GLU A 237 5.25 6.11 19.96
C GLU A 237 4.93 6.17 21.45
N VAL A 238 4.04 5.31 21.94
CA VAL A 238 3.73 5.17 23.39
C VAL A 238 4.98 4.91 24.24
N ARG A 239 6.06 4.44 23.60
CA ARG A 239 7.34 4.11 24.24
C ARG A 239 8.46 5.10 23.94
N GLY A 240 8.15 6.22 23.26
CA GLY A 240 9.13 7.22 22.86
C GLY A 240 10.10 6.79 21.75
N ASN A 241 9.78 5.74 20.99
CA ASN A 241 10.70 5.15 19.99
C ASN A 241 10.41 5.58 18.54
N VAL A 242 9.62 6.63 18.33
CA VAL A 242 9.24 7.10 16.98
C VAL A 242 9.65 8.55 16.82
N THR A 243 10.44 8.83 15.78
CA THR A 243 10.87 10.19 15.46
C THR A 243 9.87 10.88 14.54
N LYS A 244 9.91 12.21 14.46
CA LYS A 244 9.13 12.97 13.46
C LYS A 244 9.47 12.55 12.02
N ALA A 245 10.75 12.26 11.75
CA ALA A 245 11.22 11.75 10.46
C ALA A 245 10.67 10.36 10.12
N THR A 246 10.24 9.57 11.12
CA THR A 246 9.54 8.30 10.90
C THR A 246 8.09 8.51 10.49
N TRP A 247 7.39 9.45 11.15
CA TRP A 247 6.01 9.83 10.77
C TRP A 247 5.97 10.46 9.38
N ALA A 248 6.86 11.42 9.12
CA ALA A 248 7.79 11.37 8.00
C ALA A 248 7.42 10.56 6.74
N GLN A 249 8.15 9.46 6.67
CA GLN A 249 8.08 8.41 5.69
C GLN A 249 6.66 7.85 5.54
N LEU A 250 5.94 7.61 6.65
CA LEU A 250 4.59 7.03 6.58
C LEU A 250 3.60 8.00 5.94
N TYR A 251 3.71 9.31 6.22
CA TYR A 251 2.88 10.34 5.60
C TYR A 251 2.99 10.31 4.08
N SER A 252 4.22 10.38 3.57
CA SER A 252 4.50 10.33 2.12
C SER A 252 3.91 9.08 1.50
N LEU A 253 4.15 7.90 2.10
CA LEU A 253 3.62 6.64 1.61
C LEU A 253 2.08 6.59 1.61
N VAL A 254 1.43 7.06 2.69
CA VAL A 254 -0.05 7.12 2.77
C VAL A 254 -0.61 8.04 1.70
N HIS A 255 0.01 9.20 1.48
CA HIS A 255 -0.47 10.17 0.50
C HIS A 255 -0.29 9.67 -0.93
N ARG A 256 0.90 9.13 -1.25
CA ARG A 256 1.17 8.48 -2.54
C ARG A 256 0.23 7.31 -2.79
N TYR A 257 -0.06 6.50 -1.76
CA TYR A 257 -0.99 5.39 -1.92
C TYR A 257 -2.40 5.87 -2.22
N HIS A 258 -2.84 6.94 -1.57
CA HIS A 258 -4.18 7.51 -1.79
C HIS A 258 -4.43 7.94 -3.23
N LEU A 259 -3.39 8.41 -3.94
CA LEU A 259 -3.49 8.89 -5.33
C LEU A 259 -3.95 7.80 -6.32
N TYR A 260 -3.80 6.52 -5.98
CA TYR A 260 -4.22 5.40 -6.83
C TYR A 260 -5.07 4.36 -6.09
N ALA A 261 -5.41 4.62 -4.83
CA ALA A 261 -6.17 3.67 -4.03
C ALA A 261 -7.60 3.49 -4.56
N PRO A 262 -8.14 2.26 -4.56
CA PRO A 262 -9.51 2.04 -4.96
C PRO A 262 -10.49 2.64 -3.93
N SER A 263 -11.69 2.99 -4.40
CA SER A 263 -12.72 3.66 -3.57
C SER A 263 -13.05 2.93 -2.27
N SER A 264 -12.94 1.60 -2.25
CA SER A 264 -13.17 0.78 -1.05
C SER A 264 -12.13 0.97 0.06
N GLU A 265 -11.00 1.65 -0.19
CA GLU A 265 -9.94 1.91 0.78
C GLU A 265 -9.79 3.38 1.17
N VAL A 266 -10.39 4.27 0.37
CA VAL A 266 -10.27 5.72 0.51
C VAL A 266 -10.59 6.18 1.93
N LEU A 267 -11.69 5.71 2.53
CA LEU A 267 -12.07 6.06 3.90
C LEU A 267 -11.03 5.64 4.95
N ILE A 268 -10.40 4.48 4.76
CA ILE A 268 -9.39 3.96 5.68
C ILE A 268 -8.13 4.83 5.57
N LEU A 269 -7.67 5.08 4.34
CA LEU A 269 -6.51 5.92 4.08
C LEU A 269 -6.71 7.36 4.54
N GLN A 270 -7.92 7.90 4.42
CA GLN A 270 -8.30 9.18 5.00
C GLN A 270 -8.08 9.21 6.50
N LYS A 271 -8.61 8.22 7.24
CA LYS A 271 -8.40 8.14 8.70
C LYS A 271 -6.93 8.03 9.09
N ILE A 272 -6.16 7.22 8.36
CA ILE A 272 -4.72 7.08 8.58
C ILE A 272 -4.02 8.41 8.29
N GLY A 273 -4.28 9.00 7.12
CA GLY A 273 -3.69 10.25 6.65
C GLY A 273 -3.92 11.40 7.63
N PHE A 274 -5.15 11.57 8.11
CA PHE A 274 -5.46 12.60 9.11
C PHE A 274 -4.71 12.41 10.42
N HIS A 275 -4.63 11.17 10.91
CA HIS A 275 -3.84 10.88 12.11
C HIS A 275 -2.35 11.20 11.89
N VAL A 276 -1.79 10.82 10.75
CA VAL A 276 -0.37 11.04 10.44
C VAL A 276 -0.09 12.53 10.19
N GLU A 277 -0.99 13.29 9.56
CA GLU A 277 -0.90 14.75 9.42
C GLU A 277 -0.84 15.42 10.79
N GLY A 278 -1.64 14.97 11.77
CA GLY A 278 -1.59 15.48 13.15
C GLY A 278 -0.27 15.19 13.89
N LYS A 279 0.62 14.36 13.33
CA LYS A 279 1.98 14.11 13.85
C LYS A 279 3.03 15.04 13.21
N LYS A 280 2.62 15.88 12.26
CA LYS A 280 3.45 16.93 11.66
C LYS A 280 3.71 18.04 12.68
N ASP A 281 4.91 18.58 12.66
CA ASP A 281 5.23 19.82 13.35
C ASP A 281 5.01 20.99 12.39
N GLU A 282 4.34 22.06 12.82
CA GLU A 282 4.01 23.22 11.97
C GLU A 282 5.26 23.87 11.35
N GLY A 283 6.45 23.67 11.93
CA GLY A 283 7.73 24.18 11.44
C GLY A 283 8.62 23.14 10.72
N SER A 284 8.16 21.92 10.51
CA SER A 284 8.94 20.89 9.83
C SER A 284 8.92 21.16 8.32
N GLN A 285 9.75 22.08 7.83
CA GLN A 285 10.11 22.19 6.40
C GLN A 285 10.84 20.94 5.86
N ARG A 286 11.23 20.02 6.75
CA ARG A 286 12.12 18.88 6.48
C ARG A 286 11.55 17.73 5.66
N TRP A 287 10.29 17.76 5.23
CA TRP A 287 9.72 16.63 4.47
C TRP A 287 10.31 16.55 3.06
N SER A 288 11.02 17.59 2.61
CA SER A 288 11.70 17.71 1.31
C SER A 288 13.12 18.31 1.42
N ASP A 289 13.88 18.03 2.50
CA ASP A 289 15.32 18.40 2.54
C ASP A 289 16.10 17.74 1.37
N GLY A 290 15.55 16.66 0.78
CA GLY A 290 15.88 16.21 -0.56
C GLY A 290 14.94 16.86 -1.58
N LYS A 291 15.49 17.60 -2.54
CA LYS A 291 14.73 18.02 -3.73
C LYS A 291 14.10 16.76 -4.35
N LEU A 292 12.78 16.71 -4.38
CA LEU A 292 12.06 15.69 -5.15
C LEU A 292 12.51 15.78 -6.60
N ASP A 293 12.67 14.62 -7.23
CA ASP A 293 12.93 14.55 -8.66
C ASP A 293 11.74 15.13 -9.43
N ALA A 294 12.00 15.98 -10.42
CA ALA A 294 10.94 16.66 -11.18
C ALA A 294 9.96 15.67 -11.84
N VAL A 295 10.43 14.48 -12.23
CA VAL A 295 9.58 13.45 -12.82
C VAL A 295 8.64 12.84 -11.78
N ASP A 296 9.11 12.66 -10.54
CA ASP A 296 8.27 12.18 -9.44
C ASP A 296 7.25 13.23 -9.01
N SER A 297 7.67 14.48 -8.86
CA SER A 297 6.79 15.61 -8.56
C SER A 297 5.68 15.78 -9.59
N ARG A 298 6.01 15.71 -10.90
CA ARG A 298 5.02 15.73 -11.99
C ARG A 298 3.99 14.61 -11.84
N ARG A 299 4.41 13.39 -11.46
CA ARG A 299 3.49 12.27 -11.26
C ARG A 299 2.55 12.50 -10.08
N ILE A 300 3.05 13.03 -8.96
CA ILE A 300 2.24 13.34 -7.79
C ILE A 300 1.16 14.35 -8.16
N ILE A 301 1.56 15.48 -8.77
CA ILE A 301 0.63 16.56 -9.12
C ILE A 301 -0.39 16.09 -10.15
N GLN A 302 0.04 15.40 -11.21
CA GLN A 302 -0.88 14.90 -12.22
C GLN A 302 -1.88 13.89 -11.62
N ALA A 303 -1.42 12.96 -10.79
CA ALA A 303 -2.30 11.99 -10.15
C ALA A 303 -3.29 12.66 -9.19
N TYR A 304 -2.89 13.75 -8.52
CA TYR A 304 -3.81 14.53 -7.69
C TYR A 304 -4.86 15.27 -8.53
N ILE A 305 -4.46 15.90 -9.64
CA ILE A 305 -5.37 16.53 -10.60
C ILE A 305 -6.37 15.49 -11.13
N ASP A 306 -5.89 14.33 -11.55
CA ASP A 306 -6.71 13.24 -12.07
C ASP A 306 -7.69 12.71 -11.00
N LEU A 307 -7.24 12.59 -9.75
CA LEU A 307 -8.08 12.20 -8.62
C LEU A 307 -9.24 13.19 -8.42
N LEU A 308 -8.98 14.50 -8.46
CA LEU A 308 -10.01 15.52 -8.29
C LEU A 308 -10.96 15.63 -9.49
N ASN A 309 -10.45 15.41 -10.71
CA ASN A 309 -11.20 15.50 -11.95
C ASN A 309 -11.96 14.22 -12.31
N SER A 310 -11.68 13.11 -11.63
CA SER A 310 -12.39 11.86 -11.86
C SER A 310 -13.89 12.05 -11.62
N ASN A 311 -14.73 11.56 -12.54
CA ASN A 311 -16.20 11.61 -12.49
C ASN A 311 -16.77 10.67 -11.40
N ILE A 312 -16.20 10.74 -10.20
CA ILE A 312 -16.62 10.02 -9.02
C ILE A 312 -17.90 10.68 -8.51
N SER A 313 -18.90 9.86 -8.16
CA SER A 313 -20.21 10.33 -7.69
C SER A 313 -20.08 11.27 -6.48
N ASN A 314 -21.05 12.18 -6.25
CA ASN A 314 -21.00 13.13 -5.12
C ASN A 314 -20.76 12.46 -3.75
N ALA A 315 -21.25 11.21 -3.57
CA ALA A 315 -21.09 10.44 -2.34
C ALA A 315 -19.65 9.91 -2.10
N GLU A 316 -18.82 9.88 -3.14
CA GLU A 316 -17.45 9.38 -3.13
C GLU A 316 -16.42 10.52 -3.31
N ARG A 317 -16.88 11.78 -3.40
CA ARG A 317 -15.99 12.96 -3.45
C ARG A 317 -15.11 13.01 -2.21
N LEU A 318 -13.81 13.24 -2.42
CA LEU A 318 -12.81 13.41 -1.37
C LEU A 318 -13.22 14.54 -0.41
N PRO A 319 -13.56 14.31 0.87
CA PRO A 319 -14.03 15.38 1.75
C PRO A 319 -13.02 16.53 1.86
N ILE A 320 -13.49 17.78 1.97
CA ILE A 320 -12.64 18.98 1.81
C ILE A 320 -11.43 19.00 2.76
N ILE A 321 -11.60 18.49 3.99
CA ILE A 321 -10.52 18.38 4.98
C ILE A 321 -9.35 17.54 4.46
N PHE A 322 -9.65 16.44 3.77
CA PHE A 322 -8.63 15.59 3.17
C PHE A 322 -8.09 16.23 1.91
N ALA A 323 -8.96 16.84 1.08
CA ALA A 323 -8.51 17.60 -0.08
C ALA A 323 -7.47 18.66 0.29
N THR A 324 -7.61 19.32 1.47
CA THR A 324 -6.60 20.23 2.02
C THR A 324 -5.28 19.55 2.34
N CYS A 325 -5.29 18.44 3.08
CA CYS A 325 -4.05 17.70 3.37
C CYS A 325 -3.35 17.23 2.08
N PHE A 326 -4.12 16.75 1.10
CA PHE A 326 -3.57 16.30 -0.18
C PHE A 326 -3.07 17.46 -1.05
N TYR A 327 -3.75 18.61 -1.03
CA TYR A 327 -3.25 19.81 -1.68
C TYR A 327 -1.95 20.26 -1.05
N ASP A 328 -1.87 20.30 0.29
CA ASP A 328 -0.61 20.61 0.98
C ASP A 328 0.49 19.64 0.53
N PHE A 329 0.22 18.34 0.45
CA PHE A 329 1.18 17.36 -0.06
C PHE A 329 1.61 17.61 -1.53
N ALA A 330 0.66 17.82 -2.44
CA ALA A 330 0.94 18.08 -3.85
C ALA A 330 1.69 19.40 -4.05
N PHE A 331 1.31 20.42 -3.28
CA PHE A 331 1.94 21.74 -3.28
C PHE A 331 3.38 21.68 -2.78
N HIS A 332 3.66 20.96 -1.69
CA HIS A 332 5.04 20.77 -1.22
C HIS A 332 5.88 19.88 -2.16
N SER A 333 5.24 19.22 -3.12
CA SER A 333 5.92 18.46 -4.17
C SER A 333 6.33 19.33 -5.36
N PHE A 334 5.92 20.60 -5.42
CA PHE A 334 6.19 21.49 -6.54
C PHE A 334 7.69 21.82 -6.69
N THR A 335 8.18 21.85 -7.93
CA THR A 335 9.54 22.26 -8.29
C THR A 335 9.50 23.26 -9.44
N GLU A 336 10.59 23.99 -9.67
CA GLU A 336 10.70 24.96 -10.78
C GLU A 336 10.47 24.30 -12.16
N ASP A 337 10.81 23.02 -12.31
CA ASP A 337 10.71 22.27 -13.58
C ASP A 337 9.28 21.84 -13.98
N ILE A 338 8.27 22.12 -13.14
CA ILE A 338 6.88 21.67 -13.35
C ILE A 338 5.84 22.78 -13.18
N GLU A 339 6.27 24.04 -13.32
CA GLU A 339 5.43 25.24 -13.31
C GLU A 339 4.24 25.16 -14.27
N ASP A 340 4.38 24.42 -15.38
CA ASP A 340 3.30 24.17 -16.35
C ASP A 340 2.08 23.46 -15.76
N LEU A 341 2.21 22.77 -14.63
CA LEU A 341 1.12 22.07 -13.95
C LEU A 341 0.36 22.95 -12.94
N ALA A 342 0.90 24.12 -12.56
CA ALA A 342 0.26 24.98 -11.56
C ALA A 342 -1.18 25.38 -11.94
N PRO A 343 -1.48 25.81 -13.19
CA PRO A 343 -2.84 26.16 -13.57
C PRO A 343 -3.82 25.00 -13.38
N GLY A 344 -3.45 23.78 -13.79
CA GLY A 344 -4.29 22.60 -13.66
C GLY A 344 -4.50 22.18 -12.20
N LEU A 345 -3.48 22.32 -11.35
CA LEU A 345 -3.58 22.06 -9.92
C LEU A 345 -4.56 23.03 -9.25
N VAL A 346 -4.44 24.32 -9.54
CA VAL A 346 -5.33 25.36 -9.00
C VAL A 346 -6.75 25.16 -9.50
N GLU A 347 -6.94 24.90 -10.80
CA GLU A 347 -8.26 24.67 -11.40
C GLU A 347 -8.97 23.47 -10.74
N ALA A 348 -8.32 22.31 -10.67
CA ALA A 348 -8.89 21.12 -10.06
C ALA A 348 -9.25 21.34 -8.58
N SER A 349 -8.39 22.05 -7.85
CA SER A 349 -8.60 22.39 -6.44
C SER A 349 -9.80 23.34 -6.27
N MET A 350 -9.90 24.35 -7.12
CA MET A 350 -11.02 25.30 -7.13
C MET A 350 -12.36 24.62 -7.46
N ILE A 351 -12.38 23.72 -8.44
CA ILE A 351 -13.57 22.90 -8.76
C ILE A 351 -13.99 22.09 -7.53
N ARG A 352 -13.02 21.47 -6.82
CA ARG A 352 -13.32 20.72 -5.61
C ARG A 352 -13.86 21.61 -4.49
N LEU A 353 -13.28 22.79 -4.28
CA LEU A 353 -13.74 23.77 -3.31
C LEU A 353 -15.17 24.22 -3.63
N TRP A 354 -15.45 24.54 -4.89
CA TRP A 354 -16.77 24.95 -5.36
C TRP A 354 -17.83 23.87 -5.11
N ALA A 355 -17.51 22.62 -5.41
CA ALA A 355 -18.38 21.48 -5.13
C ALA A 355 -18.73 21.35 -3.63
N GLU A 356 -17.80 21.67 -2.72
CA GLU A 356 -18.10 21.66 -1.27
C GLU A 356 -19.14 22.72 -0.88
N PHE A 357 -19.05 23.91 -1.49
CA PHE A 357 -19.99 25.00 -1.27
C PHE A 357 -21.39 24.68 -1.81
N GLU A 358 -21.47 24.04 -2.98
CA GLU A 358 -22.75 23.60 -3.56
C GLU A 358 -23.42 22.53 -2.69
N ASP A 359 -22.65 21.53 -2.24
CA ASP A 359 -23.19 20.38 -1.52
C ASP A 359 -23.62 20.72 -0.07
N ASN A 360 -22.94 21.66 0.61
CA ASN A 360 -23.15 21.93 2.05
C ASN A 360 -23.55 23.37 2.39
N GLY A 361 -23.59 24.28 1.41
CA GLY A 361 -23.88 25.70 1.62
C GLY A 361 -22.74 26.47 2.33
N PRO A 362 -22.89 27.81 2.49
CA PRO A 362 -21.84 28.69 3.03
C PRO A 362 -21.67 28.62 4.56
N MET A 363 -22.53 27.90 5.28
CA MET A 363 -22.55 27.85 6.75
C MET A 363 -22.14 26.45 7.24
N LEU A 364 -20.84 26.17 7.19
CA LEU A 364 -20.29 24.86 7.57
C LEU A 364 -19.73 24.87 9.01
N PRO A 365 -19.93 23.78 9.79
CA PRO A 365 -19.14 23.47 10.99
C PRO A 365 -17.62 23.30 10.71
N ARG A 366 -17.23 23.31 9.43
CA ARG A 366 -15.87 23.08 8.90
C ARG A 366 -15.29 24.31 8.21
N ILE A 367 -15.84 25.50 8.45
CA ILE A 367 -15.43 26.75 7.77
C ILE A 367 -13.93 27.02 7.89
N THR A 368 -13.28 26.60 8.98
CA THR A 368 -11.83 26.73 9.17
C THR A 368 -11.02 25.97 8.12
N TRP A 369 -11.45 24.77 7.72
CA TRP A 369 -10.78 23.98 6.69
C TRP A 369 -11.04 24.50 5.30
N VAL A 370 -12.27 24.94 5.02
CA VAL A 370 -12.63 25.59 3.76
C VAL A 370 -11.83 26.88 3.57
N VAL A 371 -11.73 27.71 4.61
CA VAL A 371 -10.93 28.94 4.61
C VAL A 371 -9.45 28.63 4.47
N ARG A 372 -8.93 27.61 5.16
CA ARG A 372 -7.53 27.18 5.03
C ARG A 372 -7.22 26.68 3.62
N TYR A 373 -8.09 25.85 3.05
CA TYR A 373 -7.96 25.37 1.67
C TYR A 373 -7.99 26.50 0.65
N ALA A 374 -8.96 27.41 0.79
CA ALA A 374 -9.06 28.60 -0.03
C ALA A 374 -7.81 29.47 0.12
N ALA A 375 -7.34 29.75 1.34
CA ALA A 375 -6.13 30.53 1.57
C ALA A 375 -4.89 29.90 0.91
N HIS A 376 -4.70 28.58 1.04
CA HIS A 376 -3.61 27.86 0.37
C HIS A 376 -3.74 27.86 -1.16
N THR A 377 -4.96 27.83 -1.69
CA THR A 377 -5.22 27.86 -3.14
C THR A 377 -5.03 29.27 -3.73
N PHE A 378 -5.47 30.31 -3.01
CA PHE A 378 -5.46 31.70 -3.49
C PHE A 378 -4.15 32.45 -3.22
N GLN A 379 -3.36 32.11 -2.18
CA GLN A 379 -2.06 32.75 -1.92
C GLN A 379 -1.04 32.59 -3.06
N TRP A 380 -1.29 31.72 -4.03
CA TRP A 380 -0.45 31.47 -5.20
C TRP A 380 -1.06 31.90 -6.53
N ALA A 381 -2.29 32.44 -6.51
CA ALA A 381 -2.91 33.02 -7.69
C ALA A 381 -2.54 34.52 -7.88
N GLU A 382 -1.87 35.11 -6.89
CA GLU A 382 -1.21 36.43 -6.94
C GLU A 382 0.26 36.27 -7.30
#